data_AF-A0A8J2K733-F1
#
_entry.id   AF-A0A8J2K733-F1
#
_cell.length_a   1.000
_cell.length_b   1.000
_cell.length_c   1.000
_cell.angle_alpha   90.00
_cell.angle_beta   90.00
_cell.angle_gamma   90.00
#
_symmetry.space_group_name_H-M   'P 1'
#
loop_
_entity.id
_entity.type
_entity.pdbx_description
1 polymer ?
#
loop_
_entity_poly.entity_id
_entity_poly.type
_entity_poly.pdbx_seq_one_letter_code
_entity_poly.pdbx_strand_id
1 'polypeptide(L)'
;MEISSPSLGQRETMGGHGVSNGPLGSSLFLAAAEGERPPSWQMDLIMEKLRQKSNQLKPLGETAKNIRAALSERRYFLDQGDRNHMQKCLDTLQQNIKVCSLQSMVERLEMVSRQLGLKFTPGATGNEWFISSDMFYLELLIDPHGVVQEVKIQHDGKTEQQNVPEMVDCLRRNDFTDFTAHLEGLVAIYQLNADKKIKSKAFIALQALEADLLAMASTYAHMSDGEAVVTKSLLGLVQPRKGGHPVKLVYFISPYEFLDVDSKVSLPTDVPTILEKKLGNVAT
;
A
#
# COMPACT_ATOMS: atom_id res chain seq x y z
N MET A 1 33.02 64.38 -8.48
CA MET A 1 33.14 63.04 -7.85
C MET A 1 32.76 62.03 -8.92
N GLU A 2 33.80 61.43 -9.49
CA GLU A 2 33.89 60.41 -10.54
C GLU A 2 32.86 59.29 -10.27
N ILE A 3 32.03 58.72 -11.17
CA ILE A 3 32.09 58.21 -12.56
C ILE A 3 33.29 57.32 -12.87
N SER A 4 33.06 56.00 -13.07
CA SER A 4 33.69 55.16 -14.11
C SER A 4 33.20 53.69 -14.09
N SER A 5 32.67 53.22 -15.21
CA SER A 5 32.92 51.85 -15.76
C SER A 5 34.29 51.86 -16.49
N PRO A 6 34.87 50.83 -17.19
CA PRO A 6 34.43 49.47 -17.59
C PRO A 6 35.58 48.38 -17.68
N SER A 7 35.28 47.24 -18.34
CA SER A 7 36.08 46.42 -19.30
C SER A 7 37.38 45.62 -18.96
N LEU A 8 37.32 44.32 -19.27
CA LEU A 8 38.12 43.53 -20.25
C LEU A 8 39.57 43.92 -20.63
N GLY A 9 40.46 42.89 -20.65
CA GLY A 9 41.74 42.81 -21.41
C GLY A 9 43.00 43.07 -20.56
N GLN A 10 44.18 42.44 -20.71
CA GLN A 10 44.87 41.54 -21.64
C GLN A 10 46.09 40.94 -20.87
N ARG A 11 46.48 39.66 -21.06
CA ARG A 11 47.63 39.16 -21.88
C ARG A 11 49.00 39.75 -21.44
N GLU A 12 50.00 38.97 -20.99
CA GLU A 12 51.02 38.26 -21.80
C GLU A 12 51.97 37.41 -20.89
N THR A 13 52.09 36.09 -21.08
CA THR A 13 53.16 35.28 -21.77
C THR A 13 54.53 35.16 -21.11
N MET A 14 54.96 33.92 -20.84
CA MET A 14 56.22 33.24 -21.25
C MET A 14 56.21 31.84 -20.61
N GLY A 15 56.07 30.73 -21.35
CA GLY A 15 57.12 30.01 -22.09
C GLY A 15 57.34 28.66 -21.37
N GLY A 16 57.48 27.48 -21.98
CA GLY A 16 57.51 27.00 -23.35
C GLY A 16 57.61 25.45 -23.31
N HIS A 17 57.32 24.81 -24.44
CA HIS A 17 57.71 23.46 -24.91
C HIS A 17 57.66 22.24 -23.95
N GLY A 18 57.10 21.09 -24.33
CA GLY A 18 57.06 20.50 -25.66
C GLY A 18 56.07 19.34 -25.84
N VAL A 19 55.89 19.05 -27.12
CA VAL A 19 54.94 18.18 -27.80
C VAL A 19 55.38 16.72 -27.80
N SER A 20 54.44 15.78 -27.74
CA SER A 20 54.33 14.61 -28.65
C SER A 20 53.08 13.78 -28.28
N ASN A 21 51.98 13.96 -29.01
CA ASN A 21 51.54 13.18 -30.19
C ASN A 21 51.23 11.69 -29.91
N GLY A 22 49.94 11.36 -29.89
CA GLY A 22 49.39 10.03 -30.17
C GLY A 22 48.06 10.19 -30.93
N PRO A 23 47.86 9.54 -32.09
CA PRO A 23 46.99 10.07 -33.13
C PRO A 23 45.53 9.63 -33.03
N LEU A 24 44.69 10.52 -33.56
CA LEU A 24 43.35 10.27 -34.06
C LEU A 24 43.29 9.04 -34.97
N GLY A 25 42.19 8.30 -34.83
CA GLY A 25 41.48 7.54 -35.87
C GLY A 25 42.30 6.96 -37.02
N SER A 26 42.49 5.65 -36.98
CA SER A 26 42.60 4.84 -38.19
C SER A 26 41.77 3.57 -38.02
N SER A 27 40.55 3.66 -38.55
CA SER A 27 39.80 2.59 -39.20
C SER A 27 40.58 1.30 -39.45
N LEU A 28 40.16 0.23 -38.78
CA LEU A 28 40.25 -1.16 -39.27
C LEU A 28 38.99 -1.91 -38.79
N PHE A 29 37.82 -1.35 -39.14
CA PHE A 29 36.69 -2.22 -39.44
C PHE A 29 37.01 -2.85 -40.80
N LEU A 30 37.74 -3.96 -40.77
CA LEU A 30 37.73 -4.88 -41.89
C LEU A 30 36.67 -5.93 -41.57
N ALA A 31 35.62 -5.92 -42.37
CA ALA A 31 34.61 -6.97 -42.38
C ALA A 31 35.30 -8.33 -42.50
N ALA A 32 35.17 -9.16 -41.49
CA ALA A 32 35.42 -10.59 -41.59
C ALA A 32 34.11 -11.29 -41.26
N ALA A 33 33.63 -12.00 -42.27
CA ALA A 33 32.43 -12.80 -42.25
C ALA A 33 32.48 -13.88 -41.16
N GLU A 34 31.30 -14.42 -40.89
CA GLU A 34 30.99 -15.60 -40.09
C GLU A 34 32.16 -16.60 -39.91
N GLY A 35 32.52 -16.88 -38.65
CA GLY A 35 33.04 -18.20 -38.27
C GLY A 35 34.56 -18.40 -38.11
N GLU A 36 35.42 -17.39 -38.18
CA GLU A 36 36.86 -17.61 -37.95
C GLU A 36 37.28 -17.38 -36.48
N ARG A 37 37.89 -18.41 -35.87
CA ARG A 37 38.51 -18.32 -34.54
C ARG A 37 39.58 -17.22 -34.56
N PRO A 38 39.61 -16.30 -33.57
CA PRO A 38 40.59 -15.24 -33.53
C PRO A 38 42.01 -15.83 -33.55
N PRO A 39 42.98 -15.16 -34.19
CA PRO A 39 44.36 -15.62 -34.26
C PRO A 39 44.90 -15.97 -32.86
N SER A 40 45.63 -17.08 -32.72
CA SER A 40 46.09 -17.60 -31.42
C SER A 40 46.78 -16.54 -30.55
N TRP A 41 47.56 -15.65 -31.17
CA TRP A 41 48.26 -14.54 -30.51
C TRP A 41 47.32 -13.54 -29.82
N GLN A 42 46.12 -13.31 -30.38
CA GLN A 42 45.13 -12.41 -29.80
C GLN A 42 44.50 -13.05 -28.56
N MET A 43 44.27 -14.36 -28.60
CA MET A 43 43.78 -15.11 -27.45
C MET A 43 44.84 -15.20 -26.35
N ASP A 44 46.11 -15.41 -26.70
CA ASP A 44 47.24 -15.39 -25.77
C ASP A 44 47.41 -14.02 -25.09
N LEU A 45 47.26 -12.93 -25.84
CA LEU A 45 47.32 -11.57 -25.29
C LEU A 45 46.17 -11.27 -24.32
N ILE A 46 44.96 -11.74 -24.62
CA ILE A 46 43.80 -11.58 -23.73
C ILE A 46 43.99 -12.43 -22.47
N MET A 47 44.48 -13.66 -22.60
CA MET A 47 44.77 -14.55 -21.47
C MET A 47 45.88 -14.00 -20.58
N GLU A 48 46.90 -13.36 -21.15
CA GLU A 48 47.96 -12.67 -20.39
C GLU A 48 47.42 -11.45 -19.64
N LYS A 49 46.60 -10.62 -20.30
CA LYS A 49 45.90 -9.51 -19.61
C LYS A 49 44.99 -10.00 -18.49
N LEU A 50 44.33 -11.14 -18.68
CA LEU A 50 43.45 -11.73 -17.68
C LEU A 50 44.23 -12.30 -16.50
N ARG A 51 45.39 -12.93 -16.73
CA ARG A 51 46.31 -13.37 -15.68
C ARG A 51 46.87 -12.20 -14.87
N GLN A 52 47.30 -11.14 -15.54
CA GLN A 52 47.79 -9.92 -14.88
C GLN A 52 46.70 -9.27 -14.01
N LYS A 53 45.47 -9.19 -14.50
CA LYS A 53 44.34 -8.64 -13.75
C LYS A 53 43.90 -9.56 -12.61
N SER A 54 43.92 -10.88 -12.81
CA SER A 54 43.63 -11.88 -11.79
C SER A 54 44.64 -11.85 -10.64
N ASN A 55 45.93 -11.64 -10.93
CA ASN A 55 46.98 -11.55 -9.92
C ASN A 55 46.92 -10.24 -9.11
N GLN A 56 46.25 -9.22 -9.61
CA GLN A 56 45.98 -7.97 -8.88
C GLN A 56 44.72 -8.05 -8.00
N LEU A 57 43.83 -9.01 -8.27
CA LEU A 57 42.65 -9.24 -7.46
C LEU A 57 43.04 -10.02 -6.21
N LYS A 58 42.64 -9.50 -5.04
CA LYS A 58 42.85 -10.21 -3.78
C LYS A 58 42.23 -11.61 -3.85
N PRO A 59 42.90 -12.65 -3.33
CA PRO A 59 42.37 -14.00 -3.36
C PRO A 59 40.97 -14.02 -2.74
N LEU A 60 40.04 -14.77 -3.33
CA LEU A 60 38.65 -14.80 -2.89
C LEU A 60 38.53 -15.15 -1.39
N GLY A 61 39.47 -15.95 -0.86
CA GLY A 61 39.57 -16.26 0.56
C GLY A 61 39.90 -15.06 1.45
N GLU A 62 40.79 -14.17 1.03
CA GLU A 62 41.08 -12.92 1.75
C GLU A 62 39.95 -11.91 1.62
N THR A 63 39.34 -11.80 0.44
CA THR A 63 38.13 -10.99 0.24
C THR A 63 36.99 -11.50 1.12
N ALA A 64 36.79 -12.82 1.23
CA ALA A 64 35.79 -13.42 2.11
C ALA A 64 36.12 -13.29 3.60
N LYS A 65 37.41 -13.27 3.98
CA LYS A 65 37.84 -12.95 5.34
C LYS A 65 37.60 -11.47 5.65
N ASN A 66 37.89 -10.57 4.72
CA ASN A 66 37.63 -9.14 4.87
C ASN A 66 36.13 -8.83 4.91
N ILE A 67 35.30 -9.54 4.14
CA ILE A 67 33.83 -9.43 4.20
C ILE A 67 33.32 -9.98 5.54
N ARG A 68 33.80 -11.14 6.00
CA ARG A 68 33.43 -11.68 7.31
C ARG A 68 33.89 -10.79 8.46
N ALA A 69 35.14 -10.30 8.41
CA ALA A 69 35.69 -9.35 9.35
C ALA A 69 34.88 -8.05 9.35
N ALA A 70 34.55 -7.49 8.18
CA ALA A 70 33.70 -6.32 8.07
C ALA A 70 32.27 -6.57 8.58
N LEU A 71 31.70 -7.75 8.41
CA LEU A 71 30.39 -8.13 8.96
C LEU A 71 30.44 -8.35 10.47
N SER A 72 31.55 -8.82 11.03
CA SER A 72 31.73 -9.01 12.49
C SER A 72 32.18 -7.74 13.22
N GLU A 73 32.98 -6.89 12.58
CA GLU A 73 33.46 -5.60 13.08
C GLU A 73 32.41 -4.51 12.90
N ARG A 74 31.59 -4.57 11.84
CA ARG A 74 30.27 -3.93 11.88
C ARG A 74 29.40 -4.73 12.84
N ARG A 75 29.53 -4.42 14.13
CA ARG A 75 28.32 -4.14 14.91
C ARG A 75 27.59 -3.04 14.15
N TYR A 76 26.82 -3.40 13.13
CA TYR A 76 25.76 -2.53 12.68
C TYR A 76 24.94 -2.30 13.95
N PHE A 77 25.11 -1.13 14.55
CA PHE A 77 23.94 -0.37 14.93
C PHE A 77 23.14 -0.29 13.62
N LEU A 78 22.35 -1.33 13.36
CA LEU A 78 21.24 -1.22 12.42
C LEU A 78 20.58 0.07 12.88
N ASP A 79 20.58 1.06 12.01
CA ASP A 79 19.98 2.34 12.34
C ASP A 79 18.57 2.05 12.87
N GLN A 80 18.11 2.83 13.85
CA GLN A 80 16.78 2.60 14.41
C GLN A 80 15.73 2.63 13.28
N GLY A 81 15.98 3.43 12.24
CA GLY A 81 15.23 3.40 10.98
C GLY A 81 15.28 2.04 10.26
N ASP A 82 16.46 1.46 10.04
CA ASP A 82 16.61 0.15 9.38
C ASP A 82 15.97 -0.99 10.17
N ARG A 83 16.10 -0.98 11.51
CA ARG A 83 15.40 -1.94 12.38
C ARG A 83 13.89 -1.82 12.24
N ASN A 84 13.37 -0.60 12.24
CA ASN A 84 11.94 -0.35 12.07
C ASN A 84 11.45 -0.78 10.66
N HIS A 85 12.24 -0.58 9.60
CA HIS A 85 11.88 -1.05 8.26
C HIS A 85 11.86 -2.57 8.17
N MET A 86 12.88 -3.25 8.69
CA MET A 86 12.88 -4.72 8.75
C MET A 86 11.73 -5.27 9.58
N GLN A 87 11.40 -4.63 10.71
CA GLN A 87 10.24 -4.99 11.52
C GLN A 87 8.94 -4.86 10.72
N LYS A 88 8.75 -3.74 10.00
CA LYS A 88 7.59 -3.57 9.09
C LYS A 88 7.54 -4.63 8.00
N CYS A 89 8.67 -5.00 7.41
CA CYS A 89 8.73 -6.07 6.41
C CYS A 89 8.37 -7.43 7.00
N LEU A 90 8.84 -7.74 8.21
CA LEU A 90 8.48 -8.95 8.93
C LEU A 90 7.01 -8.98 9.31
N ASP A 91 6.47 -7.86 9.82
CA ASP A 91 5.05 -7.73 10.14
C ASP A 91 4.19 -7.94 8.87
N THR A 92 4.61 -7.37 7.74
CA THR A 92 3.96 -7.56 6.44
C THR A 92 4.01 -9.02 6.00
N LEU A 93 5.17 -9.68 6.11
CA LEU A 93 5.30 -11.11 5.79
C LEU A 93 4.43 -11.98 6.71
N GLN A 94 4.40 -11.65 8.01
CA GLN A 94 3.60 -12.36 9.01
C GLN A 94 2.09 -12.17 8.78
N GLN A 95 1.65 -11.01 8.29
CA GLN A 95 0.27 -10.76 7.88
C GLN A 95 -0.16 -11.61 6.67
N ASN A 96 0.78 -11.99 5.80
CA ASN A 96 0.52 -12.80 4.60
C ASN A 96 0.51 -14.31 4.85
N ILE A 97 0.95 -14.79 6.03
CA ILE A 97 0.85 -16.21 6.39
C ILE A 97 -0.65 -16.60 6.42
N LYS A 98 -1.04 -17.81 6.01
CA LYS A 98 -2.45 -18.21 6.10
C LYS A 98 -2.78 -18.57 7.55
N VAL A 99 -3.90 -18.05 8.05
CA VAL A 99 -4.43 -18.44 9.36
C VAL A 99 -5.07 -19.81 9.21
N CYS A 100 -4.42 -20.83 9.76
CA CYS A 100 -4.90 -22.21 9.69
C CYS A 100 -5.29 -22.76 11.08
N SER A 101 -5.38 -21.91 12.11
CA SER A 101 -5.75 -22.31 13.48
C SER A 101 -6.49 -21.19 14.21
N LEU A 102 -7.35 -21.56 15.18
CA LEU A 102 -8.02 -20.62 16.09
C LEU A 102 -7.01 -19.67 16.75
N GLN A 103 -5.90 -20.21 17.26
CA GLN A 103 -4.87 -19.42 17.93
C GLN A 103 -4.27 -18.35 17.02
N SER A 104 -3.93 -18.69 15.79
CA SER A 104 -3.41 -17.73 14.81
C SER A 104 -4.43 -16.67 14.41
N MET A 105 -5.73 -16.99 14.42
CA MET A 105 -6.81 -16.05 14.13
C MET A 105 -6.93 -15.01 15.25
N VAL A 106 -6.94 -15.51 16.47
CA VAL A 106 -7.04 -14.71 17.70
C VAL A 106 -5.84 -13.78 17.85
N GLU A 107 -4.62 -14.29 17.65
CA GLU A 107 -3.40 -13.46 17.71
C GLU A 107 -3.43 -12.30 16.72
N ARG A 108 -3.96 -12.52 15.50
CA ARG A 108 -4.13 -11.45 14.52
C ARG A 108 -5.20 -10.45 14.90
N LEU A 109 -6.35 -10.92 15.37
CA LEU A 109 -7.42 -10.04 15.83
C LEU A 109 -6.96 -9.20 17.02
N GLU A 110 -6.20 -9.80 17.95
CA GLU A 110 -5.59 -9.09 19.06
C GLU A 110 -4.58 -8.05 18.57
N MET A 111 -3.71 -8.40 17.62
CA MET A 111 -2.74 -7.47 17.04
C MET A 111 -3.43 -6.28 16.37
N VAL A 112 -4.44 -6.51 15.52
CA VAL A 112 -5.21 -5.44 14.86
C VAL A 112 -5.93 -4.57 15.89
N SER A 113 -6.60 -5.20 16.87
CA SER A 113 -7.30 -4.47 17.93
C SER A 113 -6.35 -3.57 18.72
N ARG A 114 -5.18 -4.10 19.12
CA ARG A 114 -4.15 -3.35 19.86
C ARG A 114 -3.57 -2.20 19.04
N GLN A 115 -3.35 -2.38 17.73
CA GLN A 115 -2.88 -1.31 16.84
C GLN A 115 -3.87 -0.14 16.80
N LEU A 116 -5.17 -0.42 16.88
CA LEU A 116 -6.23 0.58 16.90
C LEU A 116 -6.56 1.10 18.32
N GLY A 117 -5.81 0.67 19.34
CA GLY A 117 -6.05 1.05 20.74
C GLY A 117 -7.30 0.41 21.36
N LEU A 118 -7.82 -0.66 20.76
CA LEU A 118 -9.00 -1.39 21.22
C LEU A 118 -8.62 -2.51 22.20
N LYS A 119 -9.52 -2.81 23.13
CA LYS A 119 -9.32 -3.86 24.13
C LYS A 119 -9.84 -5.19 23.59
N PHE A 120 -8.98 -6.20 23.52
CA PHE A 120 -9.37 -7.55 23.13
C PHE A 120 -9.47 -8.46 24.37
N THR A 121 -10.60 -9.13 24.55
CA THR A 121 -10.84 -10.04 25.70
C THR A 121 -11.50 -11.34 25.25
N PRO A 122 -11.02 -12.51 25.73
CA PRO A 122 -11.71 -13.79 25.51
C PRO A 122 -13.04 -13.83 26.28
N GLY A 123 -14.03 -14.50 25.70
CA GLY A 123 -15.30 -14.83 26.33
C GLY A 123 -15.25 -16.05 27.24
N ALA A 124 -16.35 -16.33 27.92
CA ALA A 124 -16.43 -17.41 28.92
C ALA A 124 -16.46 -18.82 28.31
N THR A 125 -16.92 -18.94 27.06
CA THR A 125 -17.14 -20.22 26.36
C THR A 125 -15.94 -20.68 25.52
N GLY A 126 -14.85 -19.88 25.47
CA GLY A 126 -13.63 -20.19 24.71
C GLY A 126 -13.71 -20.01 23.19
N ASN A 127 -14.92 -19.92 22.64
CA ASN A 127 -15.18 -19.66 21.22
C ASN A 127 -15.71 -18.23 20.96
N GLU A 128 -16.08 -17.51 22.01
CA GLU A 128 -16.48 -16.10 21.95
C GLU A 128 -15.29 -15.19 22.24
N TRP A 129 -15.17 -14.12 21.47
CA TRP A 129 -14.13 -13.10 21.62
C TRP A 129 -14.74 -11.71 21.53
N PHE A 130 -14.25 -10.79 22.36
CA PHE A 130 -14.79 -9.44 22.45
C PHE A 130 -13.72 -8.41 22.11
N ILE A 131 -14.06 -7.47 21.21
CA ILE A 131 -13.27 -6.25 20.96
C ILE A 131 -14.05 -5.07 21.52
N SER A 132 -13.57 -4.49 22.60
CA SER A 132 -14.24 -3.37 23.29
C SER A 132 -13.52 -2.05 23.06
N SER A 133 -14.32 -1.02 22.82
CA SER A 133 -13.96 0.41 22.82
C SER A 133 -14.80 1.15 23.87
N ASP A 134 -14.57 2.45 24.02
CA ASP A 134 -15.33 3.29 24.96
C ASP A 134 -16.81 3.46 24.56
N MET A 135 -17.08 3.39 23.24
CA MET A 135 -18.36 3.70 22.62
C MET A 135 -19.04 2.51 21.94
N PHE A 136 -18.35 1.39 21.75
CA PHE A 136 -18.92 0.19 21.15
C PHE A 136 -18.14 -1.04 21.59
N TYR A 137 -18.74 -2.22 21.43
CA TYR A 137 -18.01 -3.49 21.50
C TYR A 137 -18.46 -4.40 20.35
N LEU A 138 -17.53 -5.25 19.90
CA LEU A 138 -17.80 -6.33 18.96
C LEU A 138 -17.75 -7.66 19.70
N GLU A 139 -18.67 -8.53 19.35
CA GLU A 139 -18.73 -9.93 19.76
C GLU A 139 -18.45 -10.80 18.53
N LEU A 140 -17.43 -11.63 18.63
CA LEU A 140 -16.92 -12.50 17.57
C LEU A 140 -17.08 -13.95 18.02
N LEU A 141 -17.81 -14.75 17.24
CA LEU A 141 -17.90 -16.19 17.46
C LEU A 141 -16.97 -16.89 16.46
N ILE A 142 -15.96 -17.59 16.98
CA ILE A 142 -14.94 -18.26 16.17
C ILE A 142 -14.94 -19.76 16.50
N ASP A 143 -15.03 -20.58 15.45
CA ASP A 143 -14.95 -22.03 15.59
C ASP A 143 -13.55 -22.49 15.98
N PRO A 144 -13.42 -23.68 16.61
CA PRO A 144 -12.12 -24.31 16.89
C PRO A 144 -11.23 -24.50 15.66
N HIS A 145 -11.83 -24.53 14.47
CA HIS A 145 -11.13 -24.61 13.19
C HIS A 145 -10.58 -23.27 12.68
N GLY A 146 -10.77 -22.17 13.43
CA GLY A 146 -10.32 -20.82 13.08
C GLY A 146 -11.22 -20.07 12.10
N VAL A 147 -12.47 -20.54 11.91
CA VAL A 147 -13.45 -19.91 11.03
C VAL A 147 -14.37 -19.01 11.85
N VAL A 148 -14.54 -17.76 11.42
CA VAL A 148 -15.49 -16.83 12.06
C VAL A 148 -16.91 -17.17 11.62
N GLN A 149 -17.78 -17.43 12.59
CA GLN A 149 -19.18 -17.77 12.39
C GLN A 149 -20.06 -16.53 12.43
N GLU A 150 -19.84 -15.66 13.41
CA GLU A 150 -20.71 -14.51 13.65
C GLU A 150 -19.90 -13.31 14.16
N VAL A 151 -20.25 -12.12 13.68
CA VAL A 151 -19.73 -10.83 14.17
C VAL A 151 -20.92 -9.92 14.48
N LYS A 152 -21.07 -9.56 15.76
CA LYS A 152 -22.09 -8.62 16.22
C LYS A 152 -21.43 -7.37 16.74
N ILE A 153 -22.03 -6.22 16.45
CA ILE A 153 -21.58 -4.92 16.94
C ILE A 153 -22.65 -4.32 17.83
N GLN A 154 -22.26 -3.91 19.03
CA GLN A 154 -23.12 -3.19 19.93
C GLN A 154 -22.56 -1.80 20.20
N HIS A 155 -23.35 -0.79 19.84
CA HIS A 155 -23.01 0.61 20.07
C HIS A 155 -23.60 1.10 21.40
N ASP A 156 -22.84 1.93 22.10
CA ASP A 156 -23.27 2.54 23.34
C ASP A 156 -24.41 3.55 23.11
N GLY A 157 -25.58 3.22 23.65
CA GLY A 157 -26.83 3.96 23.44
C GLY A 157 -27.84 3.26 22.53
N LYS A 158 -27.50 2.11 21.92
CA LYS A 158 -28.47 1.21 21.27
C LYS A 158 -28.66 -0.07 22.08
N THR A 159 -29.92 -0.51 22.16
CA THR A 159 -30.29 -1.78 22.80
C THR A 159 -30.12 -2.97 21.86
N GLU A 160 -30.04 -2.74 20.54
CA GLU A 160 -29.98 -3.80 19.54
C GLU A 160 -28.55 -4.02 19.02
N GLN A 161 -28.15 -5.29 19.00
CA GLN A 161 -26.92 -5.74 18.36
C GLN A 161 -27.08 -5.72 16.84
N GLN A 162 -26.15 -5.08 16.14
CA GLN A 162 -26.12 -5.06 14.69
C GLN A 162 -25.22 -6.19 14.18
N ASN A 163 -25.82 -7.15 13.47
CA ASN A 163 -25.08 -8.18 12.77
C ASN A 163 -24.42 -7.58 11.52
N VAL A 164 -23.11 -7.77 11.37
CA VAL A 164 -22.36 -7.29 10.22
C VAL A 164 -21.80 -8.49 9.45
N PRO A 165 -22.59 -9.09 8.54
CA PRO A 165 -22.18 -10.29 7.80
C PRO A 165 -20.95 -10.02 6.93
N GLU A 166 -20.76 -8.78 6.48
CA GLU A 166 -19.60 -8.42 5.66
C GLU A 166 -18.28 -8.61 6.40
N MET A 167 -18.23 -8.33 7.71
CA MET A 167 -17.03 -8.59 8.52
C MET A 167 -16.78 -10.09 8.67
N VAL A 168 -17.83 -10.91 8.78
CA VAL A 168 -17.72 -12.38 8.75
C VAL A 168 -17.10 -12.83 7.42
N ASP A 169 -17.59 -12.30 6.29
CA ASP A 169 -17.11 -12.66 4.96
C ASP A 169 -15.67 -12.22 4.71
N CYS A 170 -15.24 -11.07 5.25
CA CYS A 170 -13.84 -10.62 5.18
C CYS A 170 -12.93 -11.56 5.95
N LEU A 171 -13.32 -11.92 7.17
CA LEU A 171 -12.54 -12.82 8.03
C LEU A 171 -12.48 -14.23 7.45
N ARG A 172 -13.58 -14.74 6.87
CA ARG A 172 -13.60 -16.02 6.13
C ARG A 172 -12.67 -16.02 4.92
N ARG A 173 -12.53 -14.88 4.23
CA ARG A 173 -11.60 -14.69 3.12
C ARG A 173 -10.15 -14.45 3.56
N ASN A 174 -9.87 -14.40 4.86
CA ASN A 174 -8.59 -13.98 5.45
C ASN A 174 -8.17 -12.56 5.04
N ASP A 175 -9.14 -11.69 4.73
CA ASP A 175 -8.89 -10.29 4.40
C ASP A 175 -8.89 -9.44 5.68
N PHE A 176 -7.73 -9.44 6.35
CA PHE A 176 -7.52 -8.64 7.55
C PHE A 176 -7.36 -7.15 7.24
N THR A 177 -7.00 -6.80 6.00
CA THR A 177 -6.88 -5.41 5.57
C THR A 177 -8.26 -4.74 5.55
N ASP A 178 -9.26 -5.41 4.97
CA ASP A 178 -10.62 -4.89 4.96
C ASP A 178 -11.24 -4.88 6.36
N PHE A 179 -10.99 -5.92 7.17
CA PHE A 179 -11.42 -5.94 8.57
C PHE A 179 -10.83 -4.79 9.40
N THR A 180 -9.54 -4.47 9.19
CA THR A 180 -8.89 -3.33 9.85
C THR A 180 -9.55 -2.02 9.44
N ALA A 181 -9.84 -1.84 8.15
CA ALA A 181 -10.56 -0.66 7.64
C ALA A 181 -11.97 -0.52 8.25
N HIS A 182 -12.68 -1.62 8.47
CA HIS A 182 -13.94 -1.61 9.21
C HIS A 182 -13.75 -1.11 10.66
N LEU A 183 -12.76 -1.64 11.40
CA LEU A 183 -12.52 -1.20 12.76
C LEU A 183 -12.08 0.28 12.84
N GLU A 184 -11.21 0.72 11.93
CA GLU A 184 -10.81 2.13 11.80
C GLU A 184 -12.00 3.04 11.55
N GLY A 185 -12.91 2.65 10.65
CA GLY A 185 -14.13 3.39 10.38
C GLY A 185 -15.04 3.48 11.61
N LEU A 186 -15.16 2.41 12.40
CA LEU A 186 -15.92 2.44 13.66
C LEU A 186 -15.29 3.38 14.69
N VAL A 187 -13.96 3.37 14.81
CA VAL A 187 -13.23 4.29 15.70
C VAL A 187 -13.40 5.75 15.24
N ALA A 188 -13.33 6.00 13.92
CA ALA A 188 -13.44 7.32 13.33
C ALA A 188 -14.80 7.99 13.62
N ILE A 189 -15.91 7.23 13.63
CA ILE A 189 -17.25 7.75 13.98
C ILE A 189 -17.25 8.42 15.35
N TYR A 190 -16.46 7.88 16.29
CA TYR A 190 -16.43 8.32 17.68
C TYR A 190 -15.24 9.21 18.03
N GLN A 191 -14.43 9.60 17.04
CA GLN A 191 -13.30 10.53 17.18
C GLN A 191 -13.77 11.99 17.29
N LEU A 192 -14.78 12.21 18.12
CA LEU A 192 -15.33 13.53 18.46
C LEU A 192 -14.83 13.92 19.85
N ASN A 193 -14.37 15.15 20.02
CA ASN A 193 -13.98 15.71 21.33
C ASN A 193 -15.23 16.11 22.12
N ALA A 194 -16.05 15.13 22.50
CA ALA A 194 -17.32 15.35 23.19
C ALA A 194 -17.59 14.26 24.23
N ASP A 195 -18.50 14.55 25.16
CA ASP A 195 -18.94 13.57 26.16
C ASP A 195 -19.61 12.35 25.50
N LYS A 196 -19.54 11.21 26.19
CA LYS A 196 -20.16 9.94 25.77
C LYS A 196 -21.62 10.09 25.34
N LYS A 197 -22.42 10.88 26.07
CA LYS A 197 -23.83 11.16 25.72
C LYS A 197 -24.00 11.89 24.38
N ILE A 198 -23.09 12.83 24.07
CA ILE A 198 -23.13 13.59 22.81
C ILE A 198 -22.70 12.68 21.67
N LYS A 199 -21.68 11.83 21.88
CA LYS A 199 -21.25 10.83 20.90
C LYS A 199 -22.37 9.85 20.53
N SER A 200 -23.14 9.35 21.49
CA SER A 200 -24.30 8.49 21.20
C SER A 200 -25.38 9.22 20.39
N LYS A 201 -25.66 10.50 20.70
CA LYS A 201 -26.61 11.32 19.93
C LYS A 201 -26.09 11.62 18.52
N ALA A 202 -24.80 11.91 18.37
CA ALA A 202 -24.17 12.15 17.07
C ALA A 202 -24.27 10.91 16.18
N PHE A 203 -24.10 9.71 16.74
CA PHE A 203 -24.29 8.46 16.01
C PHE A 203 -25.75 8.26 15.55
N ILE A 204 -26.73 8.57 16.39
CA ILE A 204 -28.16 8.52 16.01
C ILE A 204 -28.45 9.53 14.90
N ALA A 205 -27.92 10.76 15.00
CA ALA A 205 -28.07 11.78 13.97
C ALA A 205 -27.43 11.36 12.64
N LEU A 206 -26.24 10.73 12.69
CA LEU A 206 -25.58 10.15 11.53
C LEU A 206 -26.45 9.07 10.89
N GLN A 207 -27.00 8.14 11.68
CA GLN A 207 -27.88 7.10 11.15
C GLN A 207 -29.16 7.67 10.51
N ALA A 208 -29.73 8.72 11.11
CA ALA A 208 -30.88 9.41 10.53
C ALA A 208 -30.53 10.06 9.19
N LEU A 209 -29.37 10.74 9.11
CA LEU A 209 -28.87 11.30 7.86
C LEU A 209 -28.66 10.21 6.78
N GLU A 210 -28.09 9.07 7.15
CA GLU A 210 -27.89 7.94 6.22
C GLU A 210 -29.22 7.36 5.73
N ALA A 211 -30.23 7.28 6.61
CA ALA A 211 -31.57 6.85 6.23
C ALA A 211 -32.24 7.84 5.27
N ASP A 212 -32.09 9.15 5.50
CA ASP A 212 -32.62 10.19 4.63
C ASP A 212 -31.93 10.17 3.25
N LEU A 213 -30.60 9.98 3.22
CA LEU A 213 -29.84 9.81 1.98
C LEU A 213 -30.29 8.58 1.19
N LEU A 214 -30.52 7.46 1.87
CA LEU A 214 -31.00 6.23 1.24
C LEU A 214 -32.45 6.38 0.72
N ALA A 215 -33.30 7.08 1.46
CA ALA A 215 -34.67 7.40 1.03
C ALA A 215 -34.65 8.28 -0.22
N MET A 216 -33.80 9.30 -0.27
CA MET A 216 -33.63 10.12 -1.48
C MET A 216 -33.09 9.31 -2.65
N ALA A 217 -32.09 8.45 -2.43
CA ALA A 217 -31.54 7.56 -3.46
C ALA A 217 -32.60 6.62 -4.06
N SER A 218 -33.55 6.13 -3.24
CA SER A 218 -34.63 5.25 -3.72
C SER A 218 -35.53 5.89 -4.77
N THR A 219 -35.64 7.23 -4.77
CA THR A 219 -36.40 7.97 -5.81
C THR A 219 -35.79 7.76 -7.20
N TYR A 220 -34.48 7.59 -7.27
CA TYR A 220 -33.72 7.40 -8.52
C TYR A 220 -33.45 5.92 -8.85
N ALA A 221 -33.96 4.97 -8.04
CA ALA A 221 -33.73 3.53 -8.22
C ALA A 221 -34.34 2.95 -9.52
N HIS A 222 -35.22 3.71 -10.19
CA HIS A 222 -35.78 3.34 -11.49
C HIS A 222 -34.78 3.52 -12.65
N MET A 223 -33.66 4.19 -12.40
CA MET A 223 -32.62 4.45 -13.39
C MET A 223 -31.60 3.30 -13.36
N SER A 224 -31.55 2.51 -14.43
CA SER A 224 -30.62 1.36 -14.53
C SER A 224 -29.22 1.76 -14.99
N ASP A 225 -29.12 2.88 -15.72
CA ASP A 225 -27.87 3.39 -16.27
C ASP A 225 -27.12 4.22 -15.22
N GLY A 226 -25.90 3.82 -14.90
CA GLY A 226 -25.08 4.41 -13.85
C GLY A 226 -24.62 5.84 -14.18
N GLU A 227 -24.38 6.17 -15.45
CA GLU A 227 -24.09 7.55 -15.87
C GLU A 227 -25.33 8.43 -15.71
N ALA A 228 -26.49 7.90 -16.06
CA ALA A 228 -27.75 8.62 -15.88
C ALA A 228 -28.04 8.84 -14.39
N VAL A 229 -27.77 7.86 -13.52
CA VAL A 229 -27.85 8.03 -12.07
C VAL A 229 -26.89 9.12 -11.61
N VAL A 230 -25.61 9.08 -11.99
CA VAL A 230 -24.62 10.05 -11.52
C VAL A 230 -24.90 11.47 -12.02
N THR A 231 -25.39 11.62 -13.26
CA THR A 231 -25.59 12.93 -13.90
C THR A 231 -26.96 13.55 -13.58
N LYS A 232 -28.00 12.73 -13.37
CA LYS A 232 -29.38 13.20 -13.17
C LYS A 232 -29.88 13.05 -11.74
N SER A 233 -29.22 12.23 -10.90
CA SER A 233 -29.48 12.19 -9.46
C SER A 233 -28.86 13.42 -8.78
N LEU A 234 -29.54 13.96 -7.78
CA LEU A 234 -29.00 15.03 -6.94
C LEU A 234 -27.86 14.56 -6.02
N LEU A 235 -27.78 13.24 -5.77
CA LEU A 235 -26.82 12.64 -4.83
C LEU A 235 -25.75 11.79 -5.54
N GLY A 236 -25.94 11.53 -6.83
CA GLY A 236 -25.18 10.52 -7.56
C GLY A 236 -25.51 9.09 -7.10
N LEU A 237 -24.52 8.19 -7.17
CA LEU A 237 -24.67 6.80 -6.73
C LEU A 237 -24.35 6.68 -5.24
N VAL A 238 -25.33 6.22 -4.46
CA VAL A 238 -25.21 6.05 -3.00
C VAL A 238 -24.88 4.60 -2.67
N GLN A 239 -23.76 4.39 -1.96
CA GLN A 239 -23.41 3.11 -1.37
C GLN A 239 -23.68 3.17 0.14
N PRO A 240 -24.59 2.34 0.69
CA PRO A 240 -24.93 2.37 2.10
C PRO A 240 -23.74 1.95 2.98
N ARG A 241 -23.76 2.38 4.25
CA ARG A 241 -22.77 2.00 5.27
C ARG A 241 -22.77 0.48 5.43
N LYS A 242 -21.56 -0.06 5.48
CA LYS A 242 -21.28 -1.49 5.50
C LYS A 242 -20.38 -1.79 6.69
N GLY A 243 -20.99 -2.12 7.82
CA GLY A 243 -20.27 -2.20 9.10
C GLY A 243 -19.60 -0.88 9.44
N GLY A 244 -18.28 -0.90 9.54
CA GLY A 244 -17.45 0.29 9.76
C GLY A 244 -17.19 1.17 8.55
N HIS A 245 -17.43 0.70 7.33
CA HIS A 245 -17.19 1.51 6.13
C HIS A 245 -18.20 2.67 6.02
N PRO A 246 -17.76 3.91 5.84
CA PRO A 246 -18.65 5.05 5.72
C PRO A 246 -19.55 4.94 4.48
N VAL A 247 -20.69 5.64 4.50
CA VAL A 247 -21.51 5.84 3.30
C VAL A 247 -20.65 6.48 2.22
N LYS A 248 -20.77 5.99 0.99
CA LYS A 248 -20.03 6.54 -0.15
C LYS A 248 -20.99 7.13 -1.16
N LEU A 249 -20.70 8.36 -1.59
CA LEU A 249 -21.44 9.07 -2.63
C LEU A 249 -20.54 9.27 -3.83
N VAL A 250 -20.85 8.57 -4.93
CA VAL A 250 -20.16 8.79 -6.21
C VAL A 250 -20.88 9.91 -6.94
N TYR A 251 -20.30 11.10 -6.95
CA TYR A 251 -20.94 12.32 -7.47
C TYR A 251 -20.47 12.70 -8.88
N PHE A 252 -19.36 12.15 -9.34
CA PHE A 252 -18.83 12.43 -10.66
C PHE A 252 -18.06 11.24 -11.21
N ILE A 253 -18.29 10.90 -12.48
CA ILE A 253 -17.51 9.91 -13.21
C ILE A 253 -17.07 10.57 -14.52
N SER A 254 -15.78 10.50 -14.82
CA SER A 254 -15.26 10.98 -16.09
C SER A 254 -15.59 9.97 -17.20
N PRO A 255 -16.07 10.40 -18.39
CA PRO A 255 -16.31 9.49 -19.51
C PRO A 255 -15.09 8.64 -19.91
N TYR A 256 -13.88 9.13 -19.62
CA TYR A 256 -12.63 8.40 -19.86
C TYR A 256 -12.41 7.20 -18.93
N GLU A 257 -13.04 7.17 -17.75
CA GLU A 257 -12.92 6.05 -16.81
C GLU A 257 -13.68 4.81 -17.26
N PHE A 258 -14.65 4.98 -18.15
CA PHE A 258 -15.33 3.86 -18.82
C PHE A 258 -14.52 3.30 -19.99
N LEU A 259 -13.43 3.96 -20.39
CA LEU A 259 -12.56 3.48 -21.47
C LEU A 259 -11.38 2.73 -20.88
N ASP A 260 -11.33 1.43 -21.13
CA ASP A 260 -10.14 0.66 -20.82
C ASP A 260 -9.13 0.79 -21.97
N VAL A 261 -8.06 1.53 -21.73
CA VAL A 261 -7.02 1.88 -22.72
C VAL A 261 -6.26 0.64 -23.18
N ASP A 262 -6.12 -0.36 -22.31
CA ASP A 262 -5.37 -1.59 -22.59
C ASP A 262 -6.19 -2.58 -23.41
N SER A 263 -7.47 -2.73 -23.09
CA SER A 263 -8.36 -3.64 -23.82
C SER A 263 -9.07 -3.00 -25.02
N LYS A 264 -9.02 -1.67 -25.17
CA LYS A 264 -9.72 -0.88 -26.21
C LYS A 264 -11.22 -1.12 -26.24
N VAL A 265 -11.82 -1.45 -25.10
CA VAL A 265 -13.25 -1.72 -24.95
C VAL A 265 -13.86 -0.71 -23.98
N SER A 266 -15.05 -0.19 -24.31
CA SER A 266 -15.86 0.59 -23.38
C SER A 266 -16.50 -0.34 -22.36
N LEU A 267 -16.28 -0.06 -21.08
CA LEU A 267 -16.93 -0.74 -19.98
C LEU A 267 -18.43 -0.41 -19.97
N PRO A 268 -19.29 -1.38 -19.62
CA PRO A 268 -20.70 -1.10 -19.45
C PRO A 268 -20.89 -0.05 -18.36
N THR A 269 -21.78 0.90 -18.63
CA THR A 269 -22.09 2.04 -17.74
C THR A 269 -23.02 1.65 -16.59
N ASP A 270 -23.19 0.35 -16.34
CA ASP A 270 -24.11 -0.16 -15.34
C ASP A 270 -23.59 0.14 -13.93
N VAL A 271 -24.53 0.40 -13.00
CA VAL A 271 -24.27 0.58 -11.57
C VAL A 271 -23.31 -0.48 -10.96
N PRO A 272 -23.46 -1.80 -11.20
CA PRO A 272 -22.53 -2.80 -10.67
C PRO A 272 -21.09 -2.62 -11.16
N THR A 273 -20.88 -2.24 -12.42
CA THR A 273 -19.54 -2.06 -12.99
C THR A 273 -18.82 -0.86 -12.37
N ILE A 274 -19.57 0.21 -12.08
CA ILE A 274 -19.05 1.40 -11.37
C ILE A 274 -18.59 1.01 -9.95
N LEU A 275 -19.39 0.19 -9.25
CA LEU A 275 -19.08 -0.25 -7.88
C LEU A 275 -17.88 -1.21 -7.83
N GLU A 276 -17.81 -2.18 -8.75
CA GLU A 276 -16.72 -3.16 -8.80
C GLU A 276 -15.38 -2.52 -9.16
N LYS A 277 -15.38 -1.62 -10.15
CA LYS A 277 -14.16 -0.97 -10.63
C LYS A 277 -13.81 0.32 -9.86
N LYS A 278 -14.62 0.69 -8.87
CA LYS A 278 -14.45 1.91 -8.05
C LYS A 278 -14.27 3.16 -8.94
N LEU A 279 -15.12 3.29 -9.95
CA LEU A 279 -15.06 4.40 -10.89
C LEU A 279 -15.69 5.65 -10.27
N GLY A 280 -15.13 6.82 -10.58
CA GLY A 280 -15.60 8.11 -10.15
C GLY A 280 -14.98 8.68 -8.88
N ASN A 281 -15.23 9.97 -8.69
CA ASN A 281 -14.91 10.66 -7.46
C ASN A 281 -15.94 10.31 -6.38
N VAL A 282 -15.41 9.88 -5.23
CA VAL A 282 -16.20 9.42 -4.10
C VAL A 282 -16.06 10.40 -2.94
N ALA A 283 -17.19 10.79 -2.35
CA ALA A 283 -17.24 11.42 -1.04
C ALA A 283 -17.60 10.37 0.03
N THR A 284 -16.91 10.41 1.16
CA THR A 284 -17.07 9.52 2.33
C THR A 284 -17.39 10.31 3.58
#